data_AF-A0A1H2LL38-F1
#
_entry.id   AF-A0A1H2LL38-F1
#
_cell.length_a   1.000
_cell.length_b   1.000
_cell.length_c   1.000
_cell.angle_alpha   90.00
_cell.angle_beta   90.00
_cell.angle_gamma   90.00
#
_symmetry.space_group_name_H-M   'P 1'
#
loop_
_entity.id
_entity.type
_entity.pdbx_description
1 polymer ?
#
loop_
_entity_poly.entity_id
_entity_poly.type
_entity_poly.pdbx_seq_one_letter_code
_entity_poly.pdbx_strand_id
1 'polypeptide(L)'
;MPVPYVEECNTSMSLVRTAAGDIEEAIQVVRDLLGTETWTGSQATAWETEFDGFATPATNSLGTPLDEAIQTCRDNAAEWQAESAGTGAR
;
A
#
# COMPACT_ATOMS: atom_id res chain seq x y z
N MET A 1 -14.00 -0.34 -26.74
CA MET A 1 -13.87 1.08 -26.37
C MET A 1 -12.66 1.20 -25.48
N PRO A 2 -11.79 2.22 -25.63
CA PRO A 2 -10.72 2.45 -24.67
C PRO A 2 -11.34 2.56 -23.27
N VAL A 3 -10.78 1.83 -22.31
CA VAL A 3 -11.15 1.99 -20.91
C VAL A 3 -10.76 3.42 -20.54
N PRO A 4 -11.67 4.24 -19.97
CA PRO A 4 -11.31 5.58 -19.53
C PRO A 4 -10.12 5.47 -18.57
N TYR A 5 -9.06 6.25 -18.77
CA TYR A 5 -7.83 6.20 -17.95
C TYR A 5 -8.10 6.16 -16.44
N VAL A 6 -9.17 6.82 -15.99
CA VAL A 6 -9.65 6.82 -14.60
C VAL A 6 -10.14 5.45 -14.12
N GLU A 7 -10.83 4.66 -14.95
CA GLU A 7 -11.32 3.33 -14.60
C GLU A 7 -10.17 2.32 -14.46
N GLU A 8 -9.20 2.37 -15.38
CA GLU A 8 -7.99 1.54 -15.29
C GLU A 8 -7.14 1.90 -14.06
N CYS A 9 -6.99 3.20 -13.79
CA CYS A 9 -6.32 3.70 -12.59
C CYS A 9 -7.02 3.21 -11.33
N ASN A 10 -8.35 3.34 -11.23
CA ASN A 10 -9.10 2.90 -10.06
C ASN A 10 -8.99 1.39 -9.81
N THR A 11 -9.04 0.58 -10.88
CA THR A 11 -8.87 -0.87 -10.78
C THR A 11 -7.48 -1.22 -10.25
N SER A 12 -6.44 -0.61 -10.84
CA SER A 12 -5.05 -0.84 -10.44
C SER A 12 -4.77 -0.39 -9.00
N MET A 13 -5.28 0.79 -8.61
CA MET A 13 -5.13 1.30 -7.25
C MET A 13 -5.92 0.48 -6.22
N SER A 14 -7.02 -0.16 -6.62
CA SER A 14 -7.72 -1.11 -5.76
C SER A 14 -6.85 -2.33 -5.45
N LEU A 15 -6.13 -2.86 -6.44
CA LEU A 15 -5.21 -3.99 -6.24
C LEU A 15 -4.05 -3.61 -5.31
N VAL A 16 -3.51 -2.39 -5.47
CA VAL A 16 -2.46 -1.86 -4.59
C VAL A 16 -2.95 -1.77 -3.14
N ARG A 17 -4.18 -1.27 -2.92
CA ARG A 17 -4.77 -1.23 -1.57
C ARG A 17 -4.98 -2.61 -0.95
N THR A 18 -5.43 -3.58 -1.75
CA THR A 18 -5.55 -4.96 -1.28
C THR A 18 -4.20 -5.52 -0.85
N ALA A 19 -3.16 -5.39 -1.69
CA ALA A 19 -1.82 -5.86 -1.36
C ALA A 19 -1.24 -5.17 -0.12
N ALA A 20 -1.50 -3.87 0.06
CA ALA A 20 -1.10 -3.15 1.27
C ALA A 20 -1.78 -3.72 2.52
N GLY A 21 -3.09 -3.96 2.46
CA GLY A 21 -3.83 -4.60 3.55
C GLY A 21 -3.31 -5.99 3.88
N ASP A 22 -3.00 -6.81 2.88
CA ASP A 22 -2.44 -8.16 3.08
C ASP A 22 -1.07 -8.10 3.80
N ILE A 23 -0.24 -7.10 3.50
CA ILE A 23 1.05 -6.90 4.18
C ILE A 23 0.84 -6.47 5.63
N GLU A 24 -0.08 -5.53 5.88
CA GLU A 24 -0.42 -5.09 7.24
C GLU A 24 -0.95 -6.24 8.10
N GLU A 25 -1.83 -7.08 7.54
CA GLU A 25 -2.35 -8.27 8.21
C GLU A 25 -1.23 -9.27 8.53
N ALA A 26 -0.35 -9.55 7.58
CA ALA A 26 0.78 -10.46 7.80
C ALA A 26 1.72 -9.94 8.91
N ILE A 27 2.00 -8.64 8.94
CA ILE A 27 2.79 -8.00 10.01
C ILE A 27 2.08 -8.15 11.36
N GLN A 28 0.76 -7.94 11.40
CA GLN A 28 -0.01 -8.06 12.64
C GLN A 28 -0.02 -9.50 13.17
N VAL A 29 -0.17 -10.51 12.31
CA VAL A 29 -0.09 -11.93 12.71
C VAL A 29 1.25 -12.25 13.37
N VAL A 30 2.35 -11.70 12.85
CA VAL A 30 3.66 -11.88 13.47
C VAL A 30 3.73 -11.18 14.83
N ARG A 31 3.20 -9.95 14.95
CA ARG A 31 3.14 -9.25 16.25
C ARG A 31 2.33 -10.00 17.29
N ASP A 32 1.22 -10.61 16.89
CA ASP A 32 0.39 -11.42 17.79
C ASP A 32 1.17 -12.64 18.30
N LEU A 33 2.01 -13.26 17.45
CA LEU A 33 2.91 -14.34 17.86
C LEU A 33 3.97 -13.84 18.86
N LEU A 34 4.54 -12.66 18.63
CA LEU A 34 5.52 -12.04 19.54
C LEU A 34 4.92 -11.73 20.92
N GLY A 35 3.63 -11.40 20.97
CA GLY A 35 2.89 -11.16 22.21
C GLY A 35 2.55 -12.41 23.02
N THR A 36 2.87 -13.62 22.53
CA THR A 36 2.57 -14.87 23.24
C THR A 36 3.50 -15.10 24.44
N GLU A 37 2.96 -15.68 25.52
CA GLU A 37 3.72 -15.97 26.74
C GLU A 37 4.93 -16.89 26.53
N THR A 38 4.96 -17.62 25.41
CA THR A 38 6.06 -18.51 25.04
C THR A 38 7.25 -17.79 24.39
N TRP A 39 7.08 -16.55 23.94
CA TRP A 39 8.12 -15.76 23.28
C TRP A 39 9.00 -15.05 24.31
N THR A 40 10.02 -15.74 24.83
CA THR A 40 10.88 -15.22 25.91
C THR A 40 12.37 -15.53 25.69
N GLY A 41 13.24 -14.76 26.33
CA GLY A 41 14.70 -14.93 26.28
C GLY A 41 15.41 -13.97 25.33
N SER A 42 16.75 -13.92 25.41
CA SER A 42 17.55 -12.93 24.67
C SER A 42 17.48 -13.06 23.15
N GLN A 43 17.33 -14.29 22.64
CA GLN A 43 17.16 -14.55 21.21
C GLN A 43 15.80 -14.04 20.70
N ALA A 44 14.76 -14.23 21.50
CA ALA A 44 13.40 -13.77 21.21
C ALA A 44 13.35 -12.23 21.12
N THR A 45 13.96 -11.52 22.08
CA THR A 45 14.07 -10.06 22.07
C THR A 45 14.93 -9.52 20.91
N ALA A 46 16.03 -10.20 20.58
CA ALA A 46 16.88 -9.81 19.45
C ALA A 46 16.11 -9.89 18.13
N TRP A 47 15.37 -10.99 17.92
CA TRP A 47 14.55 -11.16 16.72
C TRP A 47 13.38 -10.16 16.67
N GLU A 48 12.71 -9.90 17.79
CA GLU A 48 11.66 -8.88 17.90
C GLU A 48 12.20 -7.50 17.47
N THR A 49 13.40 -7.13 17.90
CA THR A 49 14.05 -5.87 17.50
C THR A 49 14.33 -5.82 16.00
N GLU A 50 14.83 -6.93 15.41
CA GLU A 50 15.05 -7.03 13.96
C GLU A 50 13.73 -6.92 13.18
N PHE A 51 12.70 -7.62 13.65
CA PHE A 51 11.37 -7.60 13.06
C PHE A 51 10.77 -6.19 13.10
N ASP A 52 10.80 -5.51 14.25
CA ASP A 52 10.29 -4.15 14.38
C ASP A 52 11.06 -3.14 13.53
N GLY A 53 12.36 -3.36 13.36
CA GLY A 53 13.21 -2.60 12.44
C GLY A 53 12.79 -2.71 10.97
N PHE A 54 12.15 -3.82 10.58
CA PHE A 54 11.55 -4.01 9.25
C PHE A 54 10.08 -3.56 9.19
N ALA A 55 9.27 -4.01 10.14
CA ALA A 55 7.83 -3.85 10.15
C ALA A 55 7.42 -2.38 10.31
N THR A 56 8.10 -1.63 11.17
CA THR A 56 7.74 -0.23 11.42
C THR A 56 7.91 0.65 10.17
N PRO A 57 9.06 0.64 9.47
CA PRO A 57 9.18 1.33 8.19
C PRO A 57 8.16 0.85 7.14
N ALA A 58 7.92 -0.45 7.04
CA ALA A 58 6.98 -1.01 6.09
C ALA A 58 5.56 -0.46 6.32
N THR A 59 5.02 -0.55 7.54
CA THR A 59 3.69 -0.01 7.87
C THR A 59 3.63 1.51 7.68
N ASN A 60 4.69 2.24 8.03
CA ASN A 60 4.74 3.70 7.79
C ASN A 60 4.69 4.05 6.29
N SER A 61 5.32 3.26 5.43
CA SER A 61 5.27 3.44 3.98
C SER A 61 3.90 3.09 3.38
N LEU A 62 3.17 2.15 3.99
CA LEU A 62 1.82 1.74 3.56
C LEU A 62 0.71 2.70 4.02
N GLY A 63 0.98 3.58 4.98
CA GLY A 63 0.05 4.62 5.44
C GLY A 63 -0.05 5.83 4.49
N THR A 64 0.09 7.04 5.05
CA THR A 64 -0.05 8.31 4.30
C THR A 64 0.72 8.37 2.97
N PRO A 65 1.99 7.91 2.87
CA PRO A 65 2.73 7.97 1.61
C PRO A 65 2.07 7.16 0.48
N LEU A 66 1.49 6.00 0.79
CA LEU A 66 0.77 5.19 -0.20
C LEU A 66 -0.52 5.88 -0.64
N ASP A 67 -1.25 6.48 0.28
CA ASP A 67 -2.46 7.24 -0.04
C ASP A 67 -2.18 8.45 -0.93
N GLU A 68 -1.08 9.19 -0.66
CA GLU A 68 -0.63 10.29 -1.50
C GLU A 68 -0.22 9.83 -2.91
N ALA A 69 0.46 8.69 -3.02
CA ALA A 69 0.84 8.11 -4.31
C ALA A 69 -0.40 7.68 -5.11
N ILE A 70 -1.38 7.02 -4.46
CA ILE A 70 -2.66 6.64 -5.08
C ILE A 70 -3.41 7.86 -5.57
N GLN A 71 -3.47 8.93 -4.76
CA GLN A 71 -4.15 10.16 -5.14
C GLN A 71 -3.47 10.81 -6.36
N THR A 72 -2.14 10.90 -6.34
CA THR A 72 -1.35 11.40 -7.48
C THR A 72 -1.63 10.62 -8.75
N CYS A 73 -1.73 9.29 -8.68
CA CYS A 73 -2.08 8.45 -9.83
C CYS A 73 -3.48 8.78 -10.39
N ARG A 74 -4.46 9.01 -9.51
CA ARG A 74 -5.83 9.38 -9.91
C ARG A 74 -5.89 10.75 -10.55
N ASP A 75 -5.16 11.72 -10.00
CA ASP A 75 -5.11 13.08 -10.54
C ASP A 75 -4.50 13.09 -11.95
N ASN A 76 -3.40 12.37 -12.15
CA ASN A 76 -2.79 12.20 -13.48
C ASN A 76 -3.73 11.49 -14.47
N ALA A 77 -4.44 10.45 -14.04
CA ALA A 77 -5.39 9.75 -14.89
C ALA A 77 -6.57 10.66 -15.31
N ALA A 78 -7.04 11.53 -14.43
CA ALA A 78 -8.07 12.52 -14.73
C ALA A 78 -7.56 13.59 -15.73
N GLU A 79 -6.33 14.07 -15.55
CA GLU A 79 -5.70 15.01 -16.48
C GLU A 79 -5.56 14.41 -17.89
N TRP A 80 -5.00 13.21 -18.02
CA TRP A 80 -4.85 12.54 -19.32
C TRP A 80 -6.20 12.22 -19.98
N GLN A 81 -7.23 11.93 -19.20
CA GLN A 81 -8.58 11.75 -19.74
C GLN A 81 -9.16 13.07 -20.27
N ALA A 82 -8.91 14.20 -19.61
CA ALA A 82 -9.33 15.52 -20.10
C ALA A 82 -8.57 15.92 -21.38
N GLU A 83 -7.26 15.69 -21.42
CA GLU A 83 -6.42 15.97 -22.60
C GLU A 83 -6.83 15.15 -23.82
N SER A 84 -7.10 13.86 -23.64
CA SER A 84 -7.54 12.96 -24.72
C SER A 84 -8.93 13.30 -25.25
N ALA A 85 -9.83 13.83 -24.41
CA ALA A 85 -11.12 14.35 -24.84
C ALA A 85 -11.02 15.69 -25.61
N GLY A 86 -10.04 16.55 -25.26
CA GLY A 86 -9.82 17.84 -25.90
C GLY A 86 -9.16 17.77 -27.29
N THR A 87 -8.47 16.68 -27.61
CA THR A 87 -7.76 16.50 -28.89
C THR A 87 -8.66 16.02 -30.04
N GLY A 88 -9.89 15.60 -29.77
CA GLY A 88 -10.86 15.12 -30.78
C GLY A 88 -11.75 16.21 -31.41
N ALA A 89 -11.59 17.49 -31.05
CA ALA A 89 -12.46 18.59 -31.48
C ALA A 89 -11.88 19.45 -32.63
N ARG A 90 -11.01 18.90 -33.49
CA ARG A 90 -10.53 19.57 -34.71
C ARG A 90 -10.65 18.70 -35.94
#